data_AF-W7ILP6-F1
#
_entry.id   AF-W7ILP6-F1
#
_cell.length_a   1.000
_cell.length_b   1.000
_cell.length_c   1.000
_cell.angle_alpha   90.00
_cell.angle_beta   90.00
_cell.angle_gamma   90.00
#
_symmetry.space_group_name_H-M   'P 1'
#
loop_
_entity.id
_entity.type
_entity.pdbx_description
1 polymer ?
#
loop_
_entity_poly.entity_id
_entity_poly.type
_entity_poly.pdbx_seq_one_letter_code
_entity_poly.pdbx_strand_id
1 'polypeptide(L)'
;MLLVVLGVVALGIGGWAYFAPEAWYGSFPGFGLRWLPVLGPYNQHLSSDVGALYLGFAVLTLLAAGRAADTALVRATGAAWLVFNVFHTAYHLRHLDMHSATDNLLNAVSSGVFLLISAALLLPLRRGSAARG
;
A
#
# COMPACT_ATOMS: atom_id res chain seq x y z
N MET A 1 2.80 15.19 -0.25
CA MET A 1 3.84 14.14 -0.42
C MET A 1 3.34 12.74 -0.08
N LEU A 2 2.71 12.51 1.07
CA LEU A 2 2.23 11.17 1.47
C LEU A 2 1.33 10.47 0.42
N LEU A 3 0.35 11.19 -0.15
CA LEU A 3 -0.51 10.66 -1.22
C LEU A 3 0.27 10.30 -2.49
N VAL A 4 1.28 11.08 -2.86
CA VAL A 4 2.11 10.79 -4.04
C VAL A 4 2.88 9.50 -3.82
N VAL A 5 3.47 9.31 -2.63
CA VAL A 5 4.18 8.08 -2.26
C VAL A 5 3.25 6.87 -2.35
N LEU A 6 2.08 6.94 -1.71
CA LEU A 6 1.08 5.85 -1.76
C LEU A 6 0.63 5.55 -3.19
N GLY A 7 0.35 6.60 -3.98
CA GLY A 7 -0.10 6.46 -5.36
C GLY A 7 0.94 5.80 -6.27
N VAL A 8 2.21 6.18 -6.15
CA VAL A 8 3.31 5.59 -6.93
C VAL A 8 3.55 4.13 -6.52
N VAL A 9 3.53 3.82 -5.22
CA VAL A 9 3.68 2.43 -4.75
C VAL A 9 2.52 1.57 -5.26
N ALA A 10 1.28 2.05 -5.14
CA ALA A 10 0.11 1.34 -5.63
C ALA A 10 0.16 1.13 -7.14
N LEU A 11 0.61 2.13 -7.90
CA LEU A 11 0.77 2.02 -9.35
C LEU A 11 1.84 0.98 -9.70
N GLY A 12 2.97 0.97 -9.00
CA GLY A 12 4.05 0.00 -9.22
C GLY A 12 3.65 -1.43 -8.89
N ILE A 13 3.07 -1.67 -7.71
CA ILE A 13 2.57 -2.99 -7.29
C ILE A 13 1.45 -3.44 -8.22
N GLY A 14 0.46 -2.58 -8.45
CA GLY A 14 -0.71 -2.87 -9.27
C GLY A 14 -0.35 -3.19 -10.72
N GLY A 15 0.51 -2.37 -11.33
CA GLY A 15 1.00 -2.59 -12.68
C GLY A 15 1.79 -3.89 -12.81
N TRP A 16 2.68 -4.17 -11.86
CA TRP A 16 3.45 -5.41 -11.89
C TRP A 16 2.55 -6.65 -11.73
N ALA A 17 1.67 -6.66 -10.73
CA ALA A 17 0.78 -7.78 -10.47
C ALA A 17 -0.26 -8.01 -11.59
N TYR A 18 -0.71 -6.95 -12.27
CA TYR A 18 -1.68 -7.08 -13.36
C TYR A 18 -1.05 -7.48 -14.69
N PHE A 19 0.01 -6.80 -15.11
CA PHE A 19 0.61 -6.99 -16.44
C PHE A 19 1.69 -8.07 -16.50
N ALA A 20 2.29 -8.43 -15.36
CA ALA A 20 3.26 -9.52 -15.26
C ALA A 20 3.03 -10.34 -13.96
N PRO A 21 1.85 -10.96 -13.80
CA PRO A 21 1.42 -11.62 -12.56
C PRO A 21 2.35 -12.75 -12.11
N GLU A 22 2.90 -13.53 -13.04
CA GLU A 22 3.81 -14.63 -12.72
C GLU A 22 5.17 -14.10 -12.21
N ALA A 23 5.70 -13.05 -12.83
CA ALA A 23 6.92 -12.40 -12.38
C ALA A 23 6.73 -11.74 -11.01
N TRP A 24 5.59 -11.07 -10.79
CA TRP A 24 5.22 -10.50 -9.51
C TRP A 24 5.15 -11.58 -8.43
N TYR A 25 4.39 -12.67 -8.68
CA TYR A 25 4.30 -13.79 -7.76
C TYR A 25 5.67 -14.42 -7.46
N GLY A 26 6.51 -14.64 -8.46
CA GLY A 26 7.79 -15.33 -8.29
C GLY A 26 8.90 -14.50 -7.63
N SER A 27 8.76 -13.17 -7.56
CA SER A 27 9.87 -12.31 -7.16
C SER A 27 9.51 -11.05 -6.36
N PHE A 28 8.24 -10.82 -6.03
CA PHE A 28 7.87 -9.75 -5.11
C PHE A 28 8.51 -9.96 -3.73
N PRO A 29 9.01 -8.90 -3.06
CA PRO A 29 8.96 -7.47 -3.41
C PRO A 29 10.09 -6.98 -4.34
N GLY A 30 10.89 -7.87 -4.91
CA GLY A 30 12.10 -7.58 -5.65
C GLY A 30 13.36 -7.79 -4.79
N PHE A 31 14.50 -7.28 -5.25
CA PHE A 31 15.78 -7.31 -4.51
C PHE A 31 16.25 -8.71 -4.06
N GLY A 32 15.86 -9.75 -4.81
CA GLY A 32 16.18 -11.15 -4.48
C GLY A 32 15.27 -11.79 -3.43
N LEU A 33 14.27 -11.06 -2.93
CA LEU A 33 13.28 -11.56 -1.97
C LEU A 33 12.13 -12.28 -2.69
N ARG A 34 11.43 -13.17 -1.96
CA ARG A 34 10.31 -13.97 -2.49
C ARG A 34 9.21 -14.16 -1.44
N TRP A 35 8.36 -13.16 -1.28
CA TRP A 35 7.35 -13.14 -0.20
C TRP A 35 6.04 -13.83 -0.58
N LEU A 36 5.74 -14.03 -1.86
CA LEU A 36 4.47 -14.62 -2.28
C LEU A 36 4.49 -16.16 -2.40
N PRO A 37 5.56 -16.82 -2.93
CA PRO A 37 5.51 -18.26 -3.19
C PRO A 37 5.37 -19.14 -1.95
N VAL A 38 5.74 -18.62 -0.76
CA VAL A 38 5.58 -19.36 0.50
C VAL A 38 4.13 -19.38 0.99
N LEU A 39 3.25 -18.53 0.45
CA LEU A 39 1.86 -18.39 0.89
C LEU A 39 0.90 -19.37 0.21
N GLY A 40 1.38 -20.16 -0.74
CA GLY A 40 0.58 -21.12 -1.50
C GLY A 40 0.82 -21.01 -3.00
N PRO A 41 0.20 -21.89 -3.81
CA PRO A 41 0.45 -21.97 -5.25
C PRO A 41 -0.01 -20.72 -6.01
N TYR A 42 0.65 -20.46 -7.15
CA TYR A 42 0.30 -19.36 -8.05
C TYR A 42 -1.15 -19.49 -8.55
N ASN A 43 -1.88 -18.38 -8.49
CA ASN A 43 -3.19 -18.21 -9.10
C ASN A 43 -3.19 -16.90 -9.89
N GLN A 44 -3.22 -17.01 -11.22
CA GLN A 44 -3.19 -15.84 -12.10
C GLN A 44 -4.35 -14.89 -11.86
N HIS A 45 -5.57 -15.42 -11.70
CA HIS A 45 -6.75 -14.58 -11.47
C HIS A 45 -6.61 -13.78 -10.18
N LEU A 46 -6.17 -14.42 -9.09
CA LEU A 46 -5.96 -13.75 -7.81
C LEU A 46 -4.86 -12.66 -7.92
N SER A 47 -3.74 -12.95 -8.58
CA SER A 47 -2.68 -11.96 -8.80
C SER A 47 -3.18 -10.77 -9.63
N SER A 48 -3.95 -11.02 -10.69
CA SER A 48 -4.55 -9.97 -11.51
C SER A 48 -5.59 -9.16 -10.73
N ASP A 49 -6.40 -9.78 -9.86
CA ASP A 49 -7.36 -9.05 -9.01
C ASP A 49 -6.65 -8.12 -8.03
N VAL A 50 -5.56 -8.60 -7.40
CA VAL A 50 -4.71 -7.75 -6.54
C VAL A 50 -4.13 -6.60 -7.36
N GLY A 51 -3.65 -6.88 -8.57
CA GLY A 51 -3.15 -5.86 -9.49
C GLY A 51 -4.18 -4.78 -9.81
N ALA A 52 -5.39 -5.19 -10.21
CA ALA A 52 -6.49 -4.31 -10.53
C ALA A 52 -6.95 -3.48 -9.31
N LEU A 53 -7.00 -4.09 -8.12
CA LEU A 53 -7.33 -3.40 -6.87
C LEU A 53 -6.32 -2.27 -6.58
N TYR A 54 -5.02 -2.58 -6.66
CA TYR A 54 -3.97 -1.58 -6.43
C TYR A 54 -3.96 -0.48 -7.51
N LEU A 55 -4.25 -0.79 -8.78
CA LEU A 55 -4.42 0.21 -9.83
C LEU A 55 -5.61 1.14 -9.53
N GLY A 56 -6.73 0.60 -9.04
CA GLY A 56 -7.87 1.41 -8.57
C GLY A 56 -7.49 2.34 -7.42
N PHE A 57 -6.76 1.82 -6.42
CA PHE A 57 -6.21 2.63 -5.32
C PHE A 57 -5.22 3.69 -5.83
N ALA A 58 -4.38 3.38 -6.82
CA ALA A 58 -3.46 4.33 -7.42
C ALA A 58 -4.22 5.51 -8.05
N VAL A 59 -5.26 5.25 -8.85
CA VAL A 59 -6.09 6.30 -9.44
C VAL A 59 -6.74 7.17 -8.37
N LEU A 60 -7.42 6.56 -7.38
CA LEU A 60 -8.04 7.30 -6.28
C LEU A 60 -7.02 8.19 -5.54
N THR A 61 -5.86 7.63 -5.25
CA THR A 61 -4.82 8.32 -4.46
C THR A 61 -4.16 9.46 -5.24
N LEU A 62 -3.90 9.27 -6.53
CA LEU A 62 -3.33 10.32 -7.39
C LEU A 62 -4.34 11.43 -7.65
N LEU A 63 -5.63 11.12 -7.77
CA LEU A 63 -6.70 12.12 -7.83
C LEU A 63 -6.77 12.94 -6.54
N ALA A 64 -6.69 12.28 -5.38
CA ALA A 64 -6.61 12.96 -4.08
C ALA A 64 -5.34 13.81 -3.94
N ALA A 65 -4.20 13.35 -4.48
CA ALA A 65 -2.96 14.11 -4.49
C ALA A 65 -3.09 15.40 -5.32
N GLY A 66 -3.71 15.33 -6.51
CA GLY A 66 -3.97 16.48 -7.37
C GLY A 66 -5.02 17.45 -6.81
N ARG A 67 -5.86 16.97 -5.88
CA ARG A 67 -6.90 17.76 -5.18
C ARG A 67 -6.64 17.84 -3.68
N ALA A 68 -5.39 18.03 -3.26
CA ALA A 68 -5.01 17.98 -1.84
C ALA A 68 -5.74 19.01 -0.95
N ALA A 69 -6.33 20.07 -1.53
CA ALA A 69 -7.18 21.03 -0.81
C ALA A 69 -8.57 20.45 -0.43
N ASP A 70 -9.04 19.45 -1.16
CA ASP A 70 -10.26 18.71 -0.84
C ASP A 70 -9.99 17.72 0.29
N THR A 71 -10.10 18.22 1.52
CA THR A 71 -9.85 17.42 2.73
C THR A 71 -10.80 16.24 2.88
N ALA A 72 -12.00 16.27 2.28
CA ALA A 72 -12.94 15.15 2.33
C ALA A 72 -12.44 14.00 1.45
N LEU A 73 -12.01 14.30 0.21
CA LEU A 73 -11.41 13.30 -0.68
C LEU A 73 -10.11 12.71 -0.11
N VAL A 74 -9.24 13.55 0.47
CA VAL A 74 -8.01 13.09 1.13
C VAL A 74 -8.31 12.15 2.28
N ARG A 75 -9.28 12.48 3.15
CA ARG A 75 -9.66 11.64 4.29
C ARG A 75 -10.34 10.35 3.85
N ALA A 76 -11.23 10.39 2.86
CA ALA A 76 -11.85 9.20 2.31
C ALA A 76 -10.80 8.23 1.73
N THR A 77 -9.83 8.77 0.99
CA THR A 77 -8.69 8.01 0.46
C THR A 77 -7.84 7.43 1.59
N GLY A 78 -7.51 8.23 2.60
CA GLY A 78 -6.77 7.79 3.78
C GLY A 78 -7.50 6.69 4.56
N ALA A 79 -8.83 6.78 4.69
CA ALA A 79 -9.65 5.78 5.36
C ALA A 79 -9.67 4.44 4.60
N ALA A 80 -9.79 4.48 3.27
CA ALA A 80 -9.70 3.28 2.43
C ALA A 80 -8.36 2.56 2.59
N TRP A 81 -7.26 3.32 2.53
CA TRP A 81 -5.91 2.80 2.80
C TRP A 81 -5.76 2.27 4.23
N LEU A 82 -6.34 2.97 5.22
CA LEU A 82 -6.24 2.56 6.61
C LEU A 82 -6.91 1.20 6.83
N VAL A 83 -8.11 1.00 6.30
CA VAL A 83 -8.82 -0.28 6.38
C VAL A 83 -7.97 -1.40 5.78
N PHE A 84 -7.47 -1.20 4.55
CA PHE A 84 -6.58 -2.16 3.90
C PHE A 84 -5.34 -2.48 4.76
N ASN A 85 -4.61 -1.45 5.18
CA ASN A 85 -3.34 -1.61 5.89
C ASN A 85 -3.50 -2.17 7.30
N VAL A 86 -4.62 -1.90 7.99
CA VAL A 86 -4.93 -2.52 9.28
C VAL A 86 -5.07 -4.02 9.13
N PHE A 87 -5.92 -4.47 8.20
CA PHE A 87 -6.16 -5.91 8.02
C PHE A 87 -4.93 -6.63 7.45
N HIS A 88 -4.22 -6.00 6.51
CA HIS A 88 -3.00 -6.56 5.93
C HIS A 88 -1.88 -6.68 6.96
N THR A 89 -1.60 -5.63 7.74
CA THR A 89 -0.60 -5.66 8.81
C THR A 89 -0.98 -6.70 9.87
N ALA A 90 -2.25 -6.74 10.30
CA ALA A 90 -2.73 -7.73 11.26
C ALA A 90 -2.63 -9.17 10.74
N TYR A 91 -2.71 -9.40 9.43
CA TYR A 91 -2.46 -10.72 8.84
C TYR A 91 -1.00 -11.11 9.03
N HIS A 92 -0.05 -10.29 8.59
CA HIS A 92 1.39 -10.61 8.73
C HIS A 92 1.83 -10.78 10.18
N LEU A 93 1.36 -9.93 11.10
CA LEU A 93 1.70 -10.05 12.52
C LEU A 93 1.16 -11.33 13.18
N ARG A 94 0.13 -11.96 12.59
CA ARG A 94 -0.43 -13.24 13.06
C ARG A 94 0.19 -14.47 12.40
N HIS A 95 1.01 -14.30 11.36
CA HIS A 95 1.60 -15.39 10.57
C HIS A 95 3.11 -15.21 10.43
N LEU A 96 3.80 -15.03 11.55
CA LEU A 96 5.26 -14.83 11.61
C LEU A 96 6.04 -16.14 11.43
N ASP A 97 5.37 -17.26 11.21
CA ASP A 97 5.94 -18.58 10.97
C ASP A 97 6.17 -18.88 9.48
N MET A 98 5.62 -18.08 8.57
CA MET A 98 5.66 -18.33 7.12
C MET A 98 7.01 -17.98 6.46
N HIS A 99 7.75 -17.03 7.04
CA HIS A 99 9.00 -16.52 6.45
C HIS A 99 10.19 -16.64 7.41
N SER A 100 11.38 -16.33 6.88
CA SER A 100 12.56 -16.07 7.72
C SER A 100 12.30 -14.91 8.69
N ALA A 101 13.04 -14.84 9.79
CA ALA A 101 12.92 -13.74 10.75
C ALA A 101 13.15 -12.36 10.10
N THR A 102 14.12 -12.27 9.17
CA THR A 102 14.42 -11.06 8.42
C THR A 102 13.26 -10.65 7.52
N ASP A 103 12.69 -11.59 6.75
CA ASP A 103 11.56 -11.31 5.86
C ASP A 103 10.31 -10.91 6.63
N ASN A 104 10.04 -11.55 7.78
CA ASN A 104 8.95 -11.16 8.66
C ASN A 104 9.13 -9.74 9.20
N LEU A 105 10.34 -9.39 9.63
CA LEU A 105 10.66 -8.05 10.09
C LEU A 105 10.44 -7.02 8.98
N LEU A 106 10.95 -7.29 7.77
CA LEU A 106 10.77 -6.41 6.62
C LEU A 106 9.29 -6.26 6.25
N ASN A 107 8.51 -7.35 6.18
CA ASN A 107 7.06 -7.30 5.92
C ASN A 107 6.32 -6.46 6.97
N ALA A 108 6.62 -6.68 8.26
CA ALA A 108 5.97 -5.98 9.36
C ALA A 108 6.31 -4.47 9.35
N VAL A 109 7.56 -4.12 9.13
CA VAL A 109 8.01 -2.73 9.05
C VAL A 109 7.41 -2.03 7.83
N SER A 110 7.50 -2.63 6.64
CA SER A 110 6.94 -2.05 5.41
C SER A 110 5.43 -1.82 5.53
N SER A 111 4.68 -2.84 5.96
CA SER A 111 3.23 -2.72 6.14
C SER A 111 2.86 -1.72 7.23
N GLY A 112 3.61 -1.71 8.34
CA GLY A 112 3.45 -0.75 9.43
C GLY A 112 3.69 0.70 9.01
N VAL A 113 4.68 0.97 8.16
CA VAL A 113 4.90 2.31 7.59
C VAL A 113 3.69 2.76 6.76
N PHE A 114 3.15 1.91 5.88
CA PHE A 114 1.96 2.27 5.11
C PHE A 114 0.72 2.47 5.98
N LEU A 115 0.56 1.67 7.05
CA LEU A 115 -0.48 1.86 8.06
C LEU A 115 -0.38 3.24 8.71
N LEU A 116 0.81 3.65 9.16
CA LEU A 116 1.04 4.95 9.79
C LEU A 116 0.80 6.11 8.83
N ILE A 117 1.24 5.99 7.57
CA ILE A 117 0.97 6.99 6.53
C ILE A 117 -0.54 7.15 6.32
N SER A 118 -1.28 6.05 6.31
CA SER A 118 -2.74 6.05 6.13
C SER A 118 -3.44 6.75 7.28
N ALA A 119 -3.05 6.45 8.52
CA ALA A 119 -3.57 7.12 9.71
C ALA A 119 -3.25 8.62 9.71
N ALA A 120 -2.05 9.02 9.27
CA ALA A 120 -1.65 10.42 9.21
C ALA A 120 -2.51 11.26 8.25
N LEU A 121 -3.06 10.66 7.18
CA LEU A 121 -3.97 11.35 6.25
C LEU A 121 -5.33 11.72 6.87
N LEU A 122 -5.69 11.10 8.00
CA LEU A 122 -6.92 11.40 8.73
C LEU A 122 -6.76 12.55 9.73
N LEU A 123 -5.51 12.85 10.11
CA LEU A 123 -5.22 13.93 11.04
C LEU A 123 -5.57 15.29 10.41
N PRO A 124 -6.08 16.25 11.19
CA PRO A 124 -6.26 17.62 10.70
C PRO A 124 -4.91 18.18 10.23
N LEU A 125 -4.86 18.66 8.99
CA LEU A 125 -3.71 19.42 8.53
C LEU A 125 -3.62 20.68 9.39
N ARG A 126 -2.56 20.81 10.18
CA ARG A 126 -2.23 22.09 10.82
C ARG A 126 -1.98 23.08 9.68
N ARG A 127 -2.95 23.96 9.42
CA ARG A 127 -2.68 25.16 8.64
C ARG A 127 -1.64 25.94 9.43
N GLY A 128 -0.39 25.88 9.01
CA GLY A 128 0.60 26.84 9.48
C GLY A 128 0.00 28.21 9.26
N SER A 129 -0.09 29.02 10.32
CA SER A 129 -0.48 30.42 10.22
C SER A 129 0.48 31.10 9.25
N ALA A 130 0.13 31.11 7.97
CA ALA A 130 0.72 32.03 7.03
C ALA A 130 0.31 33.41 7.53
N ALA A 131 1.31 34.10 8.07
CA ALA A 131 1.21 35.40 8.68
C ALA A 131 0.36 36.32 7.80
N ARG A 132 -0.69 36.89 8.39
CA ARG A 132 -1.21 38.17 7.95
C ARG A 132 -0.14 39.18 8.36
N GLY A 133 0.64 39.65 7.40
CA GLY A 133 1.59 40.75 7.52
C GLY A 133 1.48 41.57 6.25
#